data_AF-A0A699WGI5-F1
#
_entry.id   AF-A0A699WGI5-F1
#
_cell.length_a   1.000
_cell.length_b   1.000
_cell.length_c   1.000
_cell.angle_alpha   90.00
_cell.angle_beta   90.00
_cell.angle_gamma   90.00
#
_symmetry.space_group_name_H-M   'P 1'
#
loop_
_entity.id
_entity.type
_entity.pdbx_description
1 polymer ?
#
loop_
_entity_poly.entity_id
_entity_poly.type
_entity_poly.pdbx_seq_one_letter_code
_entity_poly.pdbx_strand_id
1 'polypeptide(L)' 'MPTLRTTEIDMVQNDEALEINLDILEEKREQAAIHEARSKEKMEKYYNSKVRNTSFKPGDLVYRNNDASHTKDSVKLSPK' A
#
# COMPACT_ATOMS: atom_id res chain seq x y z
N MET A 1 -32.25 -38.97 -7.18
CA MET A 1 -31.34 -40.10 -7.46
C MET A 1 -29.94 -39.71 -7.04
N PRO A 2 -29.19 -40.55 -6.32
CA PRO A 2 -27.78 -40.31 -6.06
C PRO A 2 -26.99 -40.37 -7.38
N THR A 3 -25.97 -39.54 -7.52
CA THR A 3 -25.00 -39.61 -8.64
C THR A 3 -23.78 -40.44 -8.23
N LEU A 4 -23.01 -40.95 -9.19
CA LEU A 4 -21.80 -41.76 -8.91
C LEU A 4 -20.81 -41.04 -7.97
N ARG A 5 -20.71 -39.71 -8.06
CA ARG A 5 -19.87 -38.91 -7.16
C ARG A 5 -20.35 -38.90 -5.70
N THR A 6 -21.64 -39.13 -5.47
CA THR A 6 -22.23 -39.20 -4.12
C THR A 6 -22.27 -40.61 -3.54
N THR A 7 -22.07 -41.65 -4.34
CA THR A 7 -22.09 -43.05 -3.87
C THR A 7 -20.72 -43.56 -3.41
N GLU A 8 -19.64 -42.95 -3.90
CA GLU A 8 -18.25 -43.36 -3.65
C GLU A 8 -17.44 -42.22 -2.99
N ILE A 9 -18.02 -41.54 -1.99
CA ILE A 9 -17.30 -40.53 -1.23
C ILE A 9 -16.47 -41.24 -0.16
N ASP A 10 -15.16 -41.24 -0.33
CA ASP A 10 -14.22 -41.52 0.76
C ASP A 10 -14.02 -40.23 1.56
N MET A 11 -14.72 -40.14 2.69
CA MET A 11 -14.66 -38.98 3.57
C MET A 11 -13.25 -38.75 4.11
N VAL A 12 -12.50 -39.81 4.42
CA VAL A 12 -11.17 -39.69 5.01
C VAL A 12 -10.20 -39.08 4.01
N GLN A 13 -10.21 -39.56 2.77
CA GLN A 13 -9.37 -39.03 1.71
C GLN A 13 -9.73 -37.58 1.34
N ASN A 14 -11.02 -37.23 1.39
CA ASN A 14 -11.45 -35.85 1.15
C ASN A 14 -11.00 -34.90 2.27
N ASP A 15 -11.08 -35.34 3.52
CA ASP A 15 -10.66 -34.55 4.67
C ASP A 15 -9.13 -34.34 4.68
N GLU A 16 -8.35 -35.39 4.39
CA GLU A 16 -6.89 -35.30 4.22
C GLU A 16 -6.51 -34.34 3.07
N ALA A 17 -7.19 -34.46 1.92
CA ALA A 17 -6.95 -33.56 0.80
C ALA A 17 -7.33 -32.11 1.11
N LEU A 18 -8.40 -31.89 1.90
CA LEU A 18 -8.81 -30.56 2.33
C LEU A 18 -7.77 -29.94 3.27
N GLU A 19 -7.25 -30.70 4.23
CA GLU A 19 -6.21 -30.26 5.16
C GLU A 19 -4.96 -29.78 4.41
N ILE A 20 -4.45 -30.58 3.47
CA ILE A 20 -3.31 -30.21 2.63
C ILE A 20 -3.57 -28.93 1.83
N ASN A 21 -4.78 -28.78 1.27
CA ASN A 21 -5.13 -27.58 0.51
C ASN A 21 -5.17 -26.32 1.40
N LEU A 22 -5.62 -26.46 2.65
CA LEU A 22 -5.65 -25.36 3.61
C LEU A 22 -4.24 -24.94 4.02
N ASP A 23 -3.36 -25.90 4.31
CA ASP A 23 -1.95 -25.64 4.66
C ASP A 23 -1.23 -24.87 3.55
N ILE A 24 -1.35 -25.34 2.29
CA ILE A 24 -0.74 -24.66 1.13
C ILE A 24 -1.28 -23.23 0.97
N LEU A 25 -2.56 -23.02 1.27
CA LEU A 25 -3.20 -21.72 1.17
C LEU A 25 -2.73 -20.78 2.30
N GLU A 26 -2.51 -21.31 3.50
CA GLU A 26 -1.95 -20.57 4.63
C GLU A 26 -0.49 -20.17 4.37
N GLU A 27 0.35 -21.08 3.88
CA GLU A 27 1.74 -20.78 3.49
C GLU A 27 1.81 -19.62 2.48
N LYS A 28 0.94 -19.65 1.46
CA LYS A 28 0.88 -18.59 0.44
C LYS A 28 0.44 -17.24 1.03
N ARG A 29 -0.52 -17.26 1.97
CA ARG A 29 -0.96 -16.04 2.65
C ARG A 29 0.14 -15.44 3.51
N GLU A 30 0.87 -16.27 4.25
CA GLU A 30 1.99 -15.83 5.07
C GLU A 30 3.11 -15.22 4.21
N GLN A 31 3.49 -15.89 3.12
CA GLN A 31 4.45 -15.36 2.16
C GLN A 31 4.00 -14.00 1.59
N ALA A 32 2.73 -13.89 1.17
CA ALA A 32 2.18 -12.64 0.67
C ALA A 32 2.23 -11.53 1.72
N ALA A 33 1.89 -11.82 2.97
CA ALA A 33 1.96 -10.85 4.07
C ALA A 33 3.40 -10.39 4.35
N ILE A 34 4.38 -11.29 4.32
CA ILE A 34 5.81 -10.95 4.45
C ILE A 34 6.26 -10.02 3.32
N HIS A 35 5.88 -10.33 2.07
CA HIS A 35 6.20 -9.48 0.92
C HIS A 35 5.54 -8.10 0.99
N GLU A 36 4.28 -8.05 1.41
CA GLU A 36 3.54 -6.81 1.60
C GLU A 36 4.19 -5.92 2.67
N ALA A 37 4.51 -6.50 3.83
CA ALA A 37 5.18 -5.79 4.93
C ALA A 37 6.52 -5.20 4.48
N ARG A 38 7.35 -5.98 3.79
CA ARG A 38 8.63 -5.51 3.22
C ARG A 38 8.44 -4.39 2.19
N SER A 39 7.42 -4.50 1.34
CA SER A 39 7.10 -3.48 0.34
C SER A 39 6.70 -2.15 1.00
N LYS A 40 5.81 -2.22 2.00
CA LYS A 40 5.37 -1.06 2.79
C LYS A 40 6.54 -0.38 3.50
N GLU A 41 7.37 -1.14 4.20
CA GLU A 41 8.56 -0.61 4.89
C GLU A 41 9.52 0.08 3.92
N LYS A 42 9.75 -0.52 2.74
CA LYS A 42 10.59 0.09 1.70
C LYS A 42 10.01 1.40 1.18
N MET A 43 8.70 1.46 0.95
CA MET A 43 8.01 2.68 0.52
C MET A 43 8.08 3.76 1.58
N GLU A 44 7.81 3.42 2.83
CA GLU A 44 7.90 4.36 3.95
C GLU A 44 9.30 4.98 4.06
N LYS A 45 10.35 4.15 4.06
CA LYS A 45 11.74 4.63 4.10
C LYS A 45 12.06 5.56 2.93
N TYR A 46 11.65 5.18 1.72
CA TYR A 46 11.90 5.97 0.52
C TYR A 46 11.27 7.36 0.61
N TYR A 47 9.98 7.43 0.93
CA TYR A 47 9.29 8.71 1.00
C TYR A 47 9.74 9.55 2.20
N ASN A 48 9.91 8.95 3.38
CA ASN A 48 10.39 9.66 4.56
C ASN A 48 11.78 10.27 4.34
N SER A 49 12.68 9.57 3.62
CA SER A 49 14.01 10.12 3.29
C SER A 49 13.98 11.34 2.36
N LYS A 50 12.89 11.51 1.61
CA LYS A 50 12.72 12.59 0.64
C LYS A 50 12.02 13.82 1.20
N VAL A 51 11.29 13.67 2.30
CA VAL A 51 10.66 14.79 2.98
C VAL A 51 11.77 15.64 3.61
N ARG A 52 11.86 16.91 3.21
CA ARG A 52 12.72 17.88 3.87
C ARG A 52 11.98 18.43 5.09
N ASN A 53 12.45 18.06 6.28
CA ASN A 53 11.94 18.56 7.54
C ASN A 53 12.33 20.04 7.67
N THR A 54 11.50 20.93 7.14
CA THR A 54 11.66 22.37 7.32
C THR A 54 10.78 22.80 8.48
N SER A 55 11.41 23.29 9.54
CA SER A 55 10.69 23.95 10.65
C SER A 55 10.67 25.44 10.38
N PHE A 56 9.47 26.02 10.39
CA PHE A 56 9.28 27.46 10.27
C PHE A 56 9.05 28.04 11.67
N LYS A 57 9.62 29.21 11.92
CA LYS A 57 9.41 29.99 13.14
C LYS A 57 8.48 31.18 12.85
N PRO A 58 7.78 31.71 13.86
CA PRO A 58 7.06 32.96 13.74
C PRO A 58 7.99 34.09 13.25
N GLY A 59 7.61 34.76 12.17
CA GLY A 59 8.43 35.80 11.52
C GLY A 59 9.20 35.34 10.28
N ASP A 60 9.26 34.04 9.99
CA ASP A 60 9.87 33.55 8.76
C ASP A 60 9.02 33.91 7.53
N LEU A 61 9.66 34.54 6.54
CA LEU A 61 9.04 34.83 5.24
C LEU A 61 9.15 33.58 4.36
N VAL A 62 8.00 32.98 4.03
CA VAL A 62 7.92 31.77 3.20
C VAL A 62 7.23 32.10 1.89
N TYR A 63 7.92 31.86 0.77
CA TYR A 63 7.32 31.96 -0.55
C TYR A 63 6.34 30.81 -0.77
N ARG A 64 5.06 31.12 -0.97
CA ARG A 64 4.01 30.14 -1.27
C ARG A 64 3.66 30.27 -2.74
N ASN A 65 3.86 29.20 -3.50
CA ASN A 65 3.29 29.09 -4.85
C ASN A 65 1.78 28.95 -4.70
N ASN A 66 1.05 30.04 -4.96
CA ASN A 66 -0.40 30.07 -4.99
C ASN A 66 -0.84 30.55 -6.38
N ASP A 67 -1.42 29.68 -7.19
CA ASP A 67 -1.92 30.05 -8.52
C ASP A 67 -2.97 31.17 -8.45
N ALA A 68 -3.70 31.28 -7.33
CA ALA A 68 -4.68 32.35 -7.11
C ALA A 68 -4.04 33.73 -6.82
N SER A 69 -2.76 33.78 -6.44
CA SER A 69 -2.05 35.04 -6.17
C SER A 69 -1.61 35.79 -7.44
N HIS A 70 -1.65 35.12 -8.60
CA HIS A 70 -1.34 35.71 -9.91
C HIS A 70 -2.52 36.49 -10.55
N THR A 71 -3.64 36.66 -9.85
CA THR A 71 -4.84 37.35 -10.37
C THR A 71 -4.81 38.87 -10.28
N LYS A 72 -3.69 39.46 -9.82
CA LYS A 72 -3.50 40.91 -9.84
C LYS A 72 -2.32 41.26 -10.73
N ASP A 73 -2.61 41.84 -11.89
CA ASP A 73 -1.65 42.40 -12.83
C ASP A 73 -0.73 43.41 -12.13
N SER A 74 0.41 42.95 -11.62
CA SER A 74 1.47 43.83 -11.16
C SER A 74 2.39 44.12 -12.33
N VAL A 75 2.08 45.17 -13.09
CA VAL A 75 2.89 45.71 -14.21
C VAL A 75 4.29 46.20 -13.76
N LYS A 76 4.72 46.00 -12.52
CA LYS A 76 6.06 46.41 -12.08
C LYS A 76 6.72 45.38 -11.15
N LEU A 77 7.89 44.93 -11.61
CA LEU A 77 9.02 44.35 -10.88
C LEU A 77 8.74 43.03 -10.14
N SER A 78 8.74 41.94 -10.92
CA SER A 78 9.03 40.60 -10.39
C SER A 78 10.55 40.33 -10.48
N PRO A 79 11.19 39.69 -9.49
CA PRO A 79 12.61 39.35 -9.53
C PRO A 79 12.93 38.38 -10.67
N LYS A 80 14.19 38.44 -11.16
CA LYS A 80 14.75 37.56 -12.20
C LYS A 80 14.82 36.11 -11.77
#